data_AF-A0A8H5NR96-F1
#
_entry.id   AF-A0A8H5NR96-F1
#
_cell.length_a   1.000
_cell.length_b   1.000
_cell.length_c   1.000
_cell.angle_alpha   90.00
_cell.angle_beta   90.00
_cell.angle_gamma   90.00
#
_symmetry.space_group_name_H-M   'P 1'
#
loop_
_entity.id
_entity.type
_entity.pdbx_description
1 polymer ?
#
loop_
_entity_poly.entity_id
_entity_poly.type
_entity_poly.pdbx_seq_one_letter_code
_entity_poly.pdbx_strand_id
1 'polypeptide(L)'
;MDLNFEIFMIVLLVLSILVVGNFLRDGESNWLEGALLVVIYAIIAIACWYYPNPDVATSNGIEGSEMVNVTMSVDTLRQLQKLINAQLPQN
;
A
#
# COMPACT_ATOMS: atom_id res chain seq x y z
N MET A 1 -9.62 -10.59 8.68
CA MET A 1 -10.38 -9.36 8.40
C MET A 1 -9.81 -8.31 9.32
N ASP A 2 -8.72 -7.69 8.88
CA ASP A 2 -7.90 -6.81 9.72
C ASP A 2 -8.15 -5.35 9.37
N LEU A 3 -8.00 -4.44 10.34
CA LEU A 3 -8.11 -2.99 10.17
C LEU A 3 -6.81 -2.38 9.60
N ASN A 4 -6.23 -3.02 8.58
CA ASN A 4 -5.03 -2.53 7.91
C ASN A 4 -5.44 -1.62 6.73
N PHE A 5 -5.69 -0.35 7.02
CA PHE A 5 -6.02 0.65 6.00
C PHE A 5 -4.79 1.45 5.61
N GLU A 6 -4.64 1.67 4.31
CA GLU A 6 -3.61 2.53 3.75
C GLU A 6 -3.75 3.98 4.23
N ILE A 7 -2.63 4.72 4.33
CA ILE A 7 -2.66 6.10 4.83
C ILE A 7 -3.63 6.98 4.03
N PHE A 8 -3.69 6.77 2.71
CA PHE A 8 -4.63 7.44 1.83
C PHE A 8 -6.10 7.18 2.21
N MET A 9 -6.46 5.93 2.49
CA MET A 9 -7.84 5.57 2.89
C MET A 9 -8.21 6.17 4.24
N ILE A 10 -7.27 6.19 5.20
CA ILE A 10 -7.49 6.80 6.51
C ILE A 10 -7.72 8.31 6.37
N VAL A 11 -6.90 8.99 5.56
CA VAL A 11 -7.06 10.43 5.31
C VAL A 11 -8.39 10.73 4.64
N LEU A 12 -8.79 9.95 3.63
CA LEU A 12 -10.09 10.10 2.98
C LEU A 12 -11.26 9.87 3.95
N LEU A 13 -11.16 8.88 4.84
CA LEU A 13 -12.16 8.61 5.85
C LEU A 13 -12.33 9.80 6.81
N VAL A 14 -11.22 10.33 7.34
CA VAL A 14 -11.24 11.49 8.25
C VAL A 14 -11.77 12.72 7.53
N LEU A 15 -11.35 12.96 6.28
CA LEU A 15 -11.84 14.06 5.45
C LEU A 15 -13.36 13.97 5.25
N SER A 16 -13.89 12.77 4.95
CA SER A 16 -15.33 12.55 4.81
C SER A 16 -16.09 12.88 6.09
N ILE A 17 -15.58 12.45 7.24
CA ILE A 17 -16.20 12.74 8.55
C ILE A 17 -16.18 14.24 8.84
N LEU A 18 -15.08 14.93 8.55
CA LEU A 18 -14.94 16.36 8.77
C LEU A 18 -15.89 17.17 7.89
N VAL A 19 -15.96 16.84 6.59
CA VAL A 19 -16.88 17.51 5.65
C VAL A 19 -18.32 17.31 6.10
N VAL A 20 -18.76 16.06 6.27
CA VAL A 20 -20.13 15.75 6.68
C VAL A 20 -20.44 16.38 8.03
N GLY A 21 -19.51 16.30 8.99
CA GLY A 21 -19.66 16.90 10.32
C GLY A 21 -19.79 18.41 10.29
N ASN A 22 -19.09 19.09 9.36
CA ASN A 22 -19.21 20.53 9.21
C ASN A 22 -20.59 20.93 8.65
N PHE A 23 -21.12 20.17 7.68
CA PHE A 23 -22.48 20.38 7.14
C PHE A 23 -23.57 20.08 8.18
N LEU A 24 -23.42 19.01 8.97
CA LEU A 24 -24.39 18.68 10.03
C LEU A 24 -24.41 19.73 11.15
N ARG A 25 -23.28 20.41 11.40
CA ARG A 25 -23.19 21.45 12.43
C ARG A 25 -23.86 22.76 12.04
N ASP A 26 -24.06 22.99 10.74
CA ASP A 26 -24.68 24.21 10.22
C ASP A 26 -26.17 24.30 10.60
N GLY A 27 -26.82 23.17 10.94
CA GLY A 27 -28.14 23.12 11.58
C GLY A 27 -29.33 23.49 10.68
N GLU A 28 -29.09 24.15 9.55
CA GLU A 28 -30.02 24.29 8.43
C GLU A 28 -29.55 23.40 7.27
N SER A 29 -30.50 22.88 6.48
CA SER A 29 -30.18 22.00 5.36
C SER A 29 -30.89 22.50 4.12
N ASN A 30 -30.11 22.98 3.16
CA ASN A 30 -30.63 23.50 1.91
C ASN A 30 -30.31 22.55 0.73
N TRP A 31 -31.06 22.67 -0.38
CA TRP A 31 -30.87 21.79 -1.54
C TRP A 31 -29.48 21.92 -2.18
N LEU A 32 -28.89 23.12 -2.12
CA LEU A 32 -27.52 23.42 -2.56
C LEU A 32 -26.46 22.75 -1.67
N GLU A 33 -26.66 22.69 -0.35
CA GLU A 33 -25.75 21.98 0.58
C GLU A 33 -25.76 20.48 0.32
N GLY A 34 -26.95 19.90 0.11
CA GLY A 34 -27.09 18.51 -0.29
C GLY A 34 -26.41 18.22 -1.64
N ALA A 35 -26.61 19.11 -2.62
CA ALA A 35 -25.95 19.00 -3.93
C ALA A 35 -24.42 19.08 -3.80
N LEU A 36 -23.90 19.97 -2.96
CA LEU A 36 -22.48 20.11 -2.70
C LEU A 36 -21.90 18.86 -2.01
N LEU A 37 -22.64 18.24 -1.08
CA LEU A 37 -22.23 16.97 -0.47
C LEU A 37 -22.10 15.85 -1.53
N VAL A 38 -23.04 15.78 -2.47
CA VAL A 38 -22.99 14.82 -3.59
C VAL A 38 -21.81 15.09 -4.52
N VAL A 39 -21.49 16.36 -4.79
CA VAL A 39 -20.30 16.73 -5.58
C VAL A 39 -19.01 16.29 -4.87
N ILE A 40 -18.89 16.50 -3.56
CA ILE A 40 -17.72 16.05 -2.80
C ILE A 40 -17.59 14.52 -2.85
N TYR A 41 -18.69 13.79 -2.70
CA TYR A 41 -18.70 12.34 -2.85
C TYR A 41 -18.21 11.90 -4.24
N ALA A 42 -18.63 12.58 -5.31
CA ALA A 42 -18.16 12.29 -6.66
C ALA A 42 -16.65 12.54 -6.82
N ILE A 43 -16.12 13.63 -6.24
CA ILE A 43 -14.67 13.92 -6.24
C ILE A 43 -13.90 12.80 -5.53
N ILE A 44 -14.36 12.36 -4.35
CA ILE A 44 -13.75 11.25 -3.60
C ILE A 44 -13.79 9.95 -4.42
N ALA A 45 -14.92 9.66 -5.08
CA ALA A 45 -15.05 8.47 -5.93
C ALA A 45 -14.05 8.47 -7.10
N ILE A 46 -13.87 9.62 -7.76
CA ILE A 46 -12.87 9.77 -8.82
C ILE A 46 -11.44 9.64 -8.26
N ALA A 47 -11.16 10.22 -7.09
CA ALA A 47 -9.86 10.08 -6.44
C ALA A 47 -9.54 8.62 -6.12
N CYS A 48 -10.51 7.85 -5.62
CA CYS A 48 -10.37 6.42 -5.39
C CYS A 48 -10.22 5.63 -6.70
N TRP A 49 -10.88 6.05 -7.79
CA TRP A 49 -10.76 5.40 -9.10
C TRP A 49 -9.36 5.50 -9.69
N TYR A 50 -8.69 6.64 -9.48
CA TYR A 50 -7.30 6.84 -9.92
C TYR A 50 -6.25 6.33 -8.92
N TYR A 51 -6.67 5.82 -7.76
CA TYR A 51 -5.75 5.31 -6.76
C TYR A 51 -5.17 3.95 -7.21
N PRO A 52 -3.84 3.83 -7.37
CA PRO A 52 -3.21 2.57 -7.78
C PRO A 52 -3.35 1.49 -6.70
N ASN A 53 -3.22 0.23 -7.11
CA ASN A 53 -3.48 -0.92 -6.23
C ASN A 53 -2.68 -0.82 -4.92
N PRO A 54 -3.33 -1.00 -3.75
CA PRO A 54 -2.69 -0.76 -2.46
C PRO A 54 -1.49 -1.69 -2.23
N ASP A 55 -1.47 -2.88 -2.82
CA ASP A 55 -0.37 -3.86 -2.66
C ASP A 55 1.00 -3.36 -3.16
N VAL A 56 1.03 -2.44 -4.14
CA VAL A 56 2.30 -1.90 -4.68
C VAL A 56 2.68 -0.55 -4.10
N ALA A 57 1.73 0.12 -3.44
CA ALA A 57 1.88 1.45 -2.86
C ALA A 57 1.61 1.43 -1.35
N THR A 58 1.82 0.28 -0.70
CA THR A 58 1.45 0.13 0.70
C THR A 58 2.46 0.86 1.59
N SER A 59 2.02 1.90 2.29
CA SER A 59 2.82 2.55 3.35
C SER A 59 2.84 1.70 4.61
N ASN A 60 1.87 0.81 4.78
CA ASN A 60 1.78 -0.11 5.92
C ASN A 60 2.56 -1.41 5.69
N GLY A 61 3.32 -1.49 4.61
CA GLY A 61 4.22 -2.60 4.35
C GLY A 61 5.22 -2.73 5.48
N ILE A 62 5.11 -3.82 6.23
CA ILE A 62 6.31 -4.56 6.61
C ILE A 62 6.98 -4.82 5.26
N GLU A 63 8.06 -4.07 4.97
CA GLU A 63 8.98 -4.37 3.89
C GLU A 63 9.12 -5.89 3.92
N GLY A 64 8.54 -6.56 2.93
CA GLY A 64 8.67 -7.99 2.83
C GLY A 64 10.15 -8.21 2.88
N SER A 65 10.60 -8.82 4.00
CA SER A 65 11.94 -9.32 4.21
C SER A 65 12.40 -9.72 2.83
N GLU A 66 13.39 -9.02 2.27
CA GLU A 66 14.04 -9.48 1.07
C GLU A 66 14.35 -10.93 1.39
N MET A 67 13.54 -11.85 0.86
CA MET A 67 13.96 -13.22 0.76
C MET A 67 15.11 -13.03 -0.17
N VAL A 68 16.32 -12.92 0.42
CA VAL A 68 17.58 -13.07 -0.26
C VAL A 68 17.38 -14.39 -0.96
N ASN A 69 16.90 -14.31 -2.19
CA ASN A 69 16.66 -15.46 -3.00
C ASN A 69 18.08 -15.84 -3.38
N VAL A 70 18.68 -16.70 -2.55
CA VAL A 70 19.94 -17.37 -2.77
C VAL A 70 19.75 -18.34 -3.95
N THR A 71 19.22 -17.85 -5.07
CA THR A 71 19.43 -18.47 -6.38
C THR A 71 20.84 -18.07 -6.77
N MET A 72 21.80 -18.63 -6.04
CA MET A 72 23.18 -18.69 -6.45
C MET A 72 23.17 -19.27 -7.88
N SER A 73 23.72 -18.55 -8.86
CA SER A 73 23.85 -19.07 -10.22
C SER A 73 24.52 -20.45 -10.14
N VAL A 74 24.07 -21.44 -10.92
CA VAL A 74 24.66 -22.80 -10.92
C VAL A 74 26.18 -22.74 -11.10
N ASP A 75 26.67 -21.71 -11.79
CA ASP A 75 28.10 -21.43 -11.94
C ASP A 75 28.79 -21.18 -10.60
N THR A 76 28.16 -20.43 -9.69
CA THR A 76 28.70 -20.21 -8.34
C THR A 76 28.72 -21.50 -7.54
N LEU A 77 27.69 -22.35 -7.60
CA LEU A 77 27.73 -23.69 -6.96
C LEU A 77 28.88 -24.54 -7.53
N ARG A 78 29.10 -24.47 -8.85
CA ARG A 78 30.22 -25.17 -9.50
C ARG A 78 31.58 -24.61 -9.10
N GLN A 79 31.70 -23.29 -8.95
CA GLN A 79 32.92 -22.64 -8.44
C GLN A 79 33.19 -23.06 -6.99
N LEU A 80 32.16 -23.06 -6.14
CA LEU A 80 32.27 -23.50 -4.75
C LEU A 80 32.65 -24.98 -4.67
N GLN A 81 32.10 -25.84 -5.53
CA GLN A 81 32.49 -27.25 -5.61
C GLN A 81 33.92 -27.45 -6.12
N LYS A 82 34.38 -26.63 -7.08
CA LYS A 82 35.79 -26.64 -7.52
C LYS A 82 36.73 -26.20 -6.41
N LEU A 83 36.36 -25.18 -5.63
CA LEU A 83 37.16 -24.71 -4.49
C LEU A 83 37.22 -25.76 -3.39
N ILE A 84 36.11 -26.42 -3.05
CA ILE A 84 36.09 -27.51 -2.07
C ILE A 84 36.99 -28.67 -2.54
N ASN A 85 36.91 -29.07 -3.81
CA ASN A 85 37.72 -30.18 -4.33
C ASN A 85 39.20 -29.81 -4.49
N ALA A 86 39.52 -28.53 -4.72
CA ALA A 86 40.90 -28.04 -4.74
C ALA A 86 41.52 -27.93 -3.33
N GLN A 87 40.69 -27.72 -2.31
CA GLN A 87 41.09 -27.63 -0.91
C GLN A 87 41.13 -29.00 -0.19
N LEU A 88 40.75 -30.08 -0.88
CA LEU A 88 40.99 -31.45 -0.43
C LEU A 88 42.37 -31.89 -0.96
N PRO A 89 43.43 -31.94 -0.12
CA PRO A 89 44.67 -32.58 -0.50
C PRO A 89 44.38 -34.05 -0.83
N GLN A 90 44.51 -34.42 -2.09
CA GLN A 90 44.55 -35.83 -2.52
C GLN A 90 45.89 -36.41 -2.05
N ASN A 91 45.94 -36.85 -0.79
CA ASN A 91 46.96 -37.75 -0.26
C ASN A 91 46.36 -38.73 0.75
#